data_AF-A0A6C0ASD8-F1
#
_entry.id   AF-A0A6C0ASD8-F1
#
_cell.length_a   1.000
_cell.length_b   1.000
_cell.length_c   1.000
_cell.angle_alpha   90.00
_cell.angle_beta   90.00
_cell.angle_gamma   90.00
#
_symmetry.space_group_name_H-M   'P 1'
#
loop_
_entity.id
_entity.type
_entity.pdbx_description
1 polymer ?
#
loop_
_entity_poly.entity_id
_entity_poly.type
_entity_poly.pdbx_seq_one_letter_code
_entity_poly.pdbx_strand_id
1 'polypeptide(L)'
;MDYFSDFSSYDSFDSLNESNDYVDIYKGKYYTRPKYKRVQKAIVFDLDETLGSFTDLNILWNALHSYGPTLTVPHFNDILDLYPEFLRYGILPILVYLLKKRSTLVRCYIYTNNQCSHPDWINNITQYFNYKLLVDEPLFDKVICAFKINNEVIEPKRTTQRKLHSDFISCTLLPTNTEICFIDNTYYYGMDTERVYYIQPRSYYHHLTTKQIIDRYVETFVSSTLNRQAVSDYLLNFFKTQGRILSENPSFKELETDIYVAQKLMYHIKDFIYLTNIRKSRTKKARLKIGRVTRKKWSINV
;
A
#
# COMPACT_ATOMS: atom_id res chain seq x y z
N MET A 1 -51.31 17.16 3.80
CA MET A 1 -50.87 15.99 4.59
C MET A 1 -49.61 15.45 3.94
N ASP A 2 -48.54 16.24 3.85
CA ASP A 2 -47.74 16.77 4.96
C ASP A 2 -47.31 15.67 5.92
N TYR A 3 -46.04 15.29 5.82
CA TYR A 3 -45.12 15.34 6.96
C TYR A 3 -43.68 15.40 6.42
N PHE A 4 -43.25 16.63 6.12
CA PHE A 4 -41.87 17.06 6.33
C PHE A 4 -41.81 17.55 7.78
N SER A 5 -40.99 16.93 8.62
CA SER A 5 -40.38 17.53 9.82
C SER A 5 -39.34 16.53 10.33
N ASP A 6 -38.07 16.86 10.17
CA ASP A 6 -37.20 17.27 11.27
C ASP A 6 -36.42 16.10 11.86
N PHE A 7 -35.20 15.95 11.36
CA PHE A 7 -34.06 15.59 12.21
C PHE A 7 -32.94 16.57 11.89
N SER A 8 -33.09 17.77 12.44
CA SER A 8 -31.93 18.58 12.82
C SER A 8 -31.65 18.29 14.29
N SER A 9 -30.67 17.43 14.54
CA SER A 9 -29.88 17.49 15.75
C SER A 9 -28.42 17.54 15.32
N TYR A 10 -27.86 18.73 15.48
CA TYR A 10 -26.43 18.96 15.50
C TYR A 10 -25.88 18.15 16.67
N ASP A 11 -25.20 17.05 16.36
CA ASP A 11 -24.23 16.41 17.25
C ASP A 11 -23.04 15.96 16.40
N SER A 12 -21.85 16.05 16.99
CA SER A 12 -20.54 16.06 16.35
C SER A 12 -20.32 14.92 15.37
N PHE A 13 -20.17 15.28 14.10
CA PHE A 13 -19.93 14.34 13.01
C PHE A 13 -18.46 13.96 13.00
N ASP A 14 -18.13 12.96 13.82
CA ASP A 14 -16.83 12.32 13.93
C ASP A 14 -16.50 11.48 12.67
N SER A 15 -15.22 11.17 12.49
CA SER A 15 -14.68 10.31 11.43
C SER A 15 -15.50 9.03 11.22
N LEU A 16 -15.81 8.69 9.97
CA LEU A 16 -16.45 7.41 9.65
C LEU A 16 -15.39 6.31 9.71
N ASN A 17 -15.28 5.67 10.87
CA ASN A 17 -14.43 4.51 11.09
C ASN A 17 -15.24 3.25 10.81
N GLU A 18 -14.91 2.55 9.73
CA GLU A 18 -15.40 1.20 9.49
C GLU A 18 -14.30 0.24 9.96
N SER A 19 -14.54 -0.41 11.10
CA SER A 19 -13.68 -1.49 11.62
C SER A 19 -14.37 -2.83 11.37
N ASN A 20 -13.61 -3.79 10.85
CA ASN A 20 -13.99 -5.20 10.76
C ASN A 20 -12.73 -6.02 11.09
N ASP A 21 -12.88 -7.31 11.41
CA ASP A 21 -11.81 -8.19 11.91
C ASP A 21 -10.56 -8.31 10.99
N TYR A 22 -10.57 -7.69 9.81
CA TYR A 22 -9.57 -7.85 8.74
C TYR A 22 -8.84 -6.54 8.39
N VAL A 23 -9.56 -5.42 8.29
CA VAL A 23 -9.04 -4.13 7.83
C VAL A 23 -9.81 -3.00 8.50
N ASP A 24 -9.08 -2.01 9.03
CA ASP A 24 -9.65 -0.77 9.54
C ASP A 24 -9.56 0.34 8.49
N ILE A 25 -10.64 1.11 8.34
CA ILE A 25 -10.74 2.19 7.36
C ILE A 25 -10.96 3.52 8.06
N TYR A 26 -10.12 4.49 7.73
CA TYR A 26 -10.24 5.87 8.21
C TYR A 26 -10.32 6.80 7.01
N LYS A 27 -11.42 7.54 6.88
CA LYS A 27 -11.56 8.53 5.80
C LYS A 27 -12.40 9.73 6.25
N GLY A 28 -11.90 10.92 5.94
CA GLY A 28 -12.56 12.17 6.29
C GLY A 28 -13.84 12.43 5.49
N LYS A 29 -14.61 13.45 5.92
CA LYS A 29 -15.85 13.92 5.27
C LYS A 29 -15.66 14.29 3.79
N TYR A 30 -14.44 14.52 3.34
CA TYR A 30 -14.12 14.69 1.94
C TYR A 30 -14.71 13.57 1.08
N TYR A 31 -14.58 12.30 1.50
CA TYR A 31 -14.98 11.14 0.72
C TYR A 31 -16.49 10.87 0.70
N THR A 32 -17.28 11.63 1.47
CA THR A 32 -18.75 11.56 1.40
C THR A 32 -19.34 12.43 0.28
N ARG A 33 -18.55 13.38 -0.25
CA ARG A 33 -19.00 14.38 -1.22
C ARG A 33 -18.55 14.06 -2.65
N PRO A 34 -19.38 14.35 -3.67
CA PRO A 34 -19.02 14.15 -5.06
C PRO A 34 -17.86 15.05 -5.50
N LYS A 35 -17.01 14.55 -6.40
CA LYS A 35 -15.87 15.30 -6.95
C LYS A 35 -16.22 15.97 -8.27
N TYR A 36 -15.77 17.22 -8.41
CA TYR A 36 -16.00 18.05 -9.61
C TYR A 36 -14.72 18.56 -10.27
N LYS A 37 -13.55 18.38 -9.63
CA LYS A 37 -12.25 18.80 -10.17
C LYS A 37 -11.31 17.60 -10.26
N ARG A 38 -10.47 17.56 -11.31
CA ARG A 38 -9.41 16.57 -11.44
C ARG A 38 -8.27 16.97 -10.52
N VAL A 39 -7.86 16.05 -9.66
CA VAL A 39 -6.67 16.17 -8.82
C VAL A 39 -5.85 14.90 -8.96
N GLN A 40 -4.57 15.00 -8.60
CA GLN A 40 -3.67 13.85 -8.57
C GLN A 40 -4.11 12.90 -7.45
N LYS A 41 -3.84 11.62 -7.67
CA LYS A 41 -4.14 10.51 -6.77
C LYS A 41 -2.85 9.74 -6.52
N ALA A 42 -2.51 9.58 -5.25
CA ALA A 42 -1.38 8.78 -4.83
C ALA A 42 -1.88 7.52 -4.13
N ILE A 43 -1.48 6.35 -4.61
CA ILE A 43 -1.62 5.10 -3.88
C ILE A 43 -0.30 4.84 -3.18
N VAL A 44 -0.30 4.85 -1.86
CA VAL A 44 0.91 4.87 -1.05
C VAL A 44 0.89 3.65 -0.15
N PHE A 45 1.88 2.77 -0.31
CA PHE A 45 2.05 1.56 0.47
C PHE A 45 3.18 1.72 1.49
N ASP A 46 3.00 1.18 2.69
CA ASP A 46 4.14 0.71 3.47
C ASP A 46 4.74 -0.57 2.85
N LEU A 47 5.96 -0.94 3.25
CA LEU A 47 6.68 -2.10 2.74
C LEU A 47 6.47 -3.35 3.61
N ASP A 48 7.14 -3.41 4.76
CA ASP A 48 7.11 -4.56 5.66
C ASP A 48 5.73 -4.72 6.31
N GLU A 49 5.29 -5.96 6.52
CA GLU A 49 3.98 -6.38 7.02
C GLU A 49 2.77 -5.83 6.23
N THR A 50 3.01 -5.05 5.16
CA THR A 50 2.01 -4.42 4.30
C THR A 50 2.04 -4.98 2.87
N LEU A 51 3.19 -4.95 2.20
CA LEU A 51 3.40 -5.59 0.89
C LEU A 51 3.91 -7.04 1.03
N GLY A 52 4.56 -7.36 2.14
CA GLY A 52 5.10 -8.68 2.43
C GLY A 52 5.78 -8.73 3.78
N SER A 53 6.20 -9.92 4.17
CA SER A 53 6.95 -10.19 5.41
C SER A 53 8.36 -10.57 5.02
N PHE A 54 9.30 -9.62 5.16
CA PHE A 54 10.62 -9.73 4.53
C PHE A 54 11.76 -9.93 5.52
N THR A 55 11.48 -10.02 6.82
CA THR A 55 12.54 -10.15 7.85
C THR A 55 13.35 -11.43 7.67
N ASP A 56 12.71 -12.59 7.54
CA ASP A 56 13.41 -13.87 7.41
C ASP A 56 14.13 -13.98 6.05
N LEU A 57 13.57 -13.38 4.99
CA LEU A 57 14.26 -13.25 3.71
C LEU A 57 15.54 -12.42 3.85
N ASN A 58 15.51 -11.31 4.59
CA ASN A 58 16.69 -10.47 4.83
C ASN A 58 17.75 -11.25 5.62
N ILE A 59 17.34 -12.02 6.64
CA ILE A 59 18.24 -12.87 7.41
C ILE A 59 18.89 -13.91 6.52
N LEU A 60 18.10 -14.62 5.71
CA LEU A 60 18.61 -15.59 4.74
C LEU A 60 19.60 -14.91 3.79
N TRP A 61 19.20 -13.81 3.14
CA TRP A 61 20.04 -13.07 2.19
C TRP A 61 21.39 -12.68 2.80
N ASN A 62 21.40 -12.13 4.01
CA ASN A 62 22.64 -11.76 4.71
C ASN A 62 23.48 -12.98 5.11
N ALA A 63 22.83 -14.07 5.53
CA ALA A 63 23.53 -15.32 5.87
C ALA A 63 24.28 -15.89 4.67
N LEU A 64 23.65 -15.87 3.48
CA LEU A 64 24.24 -16.35 2.23
C LEU A 64 25.46 -15.52 1.81
N HIS A 65 25.39 -14.19 1.92
CA HIS A 65 26.52 -13.32 1.61
C HIS A 65 27.65 -13.43 2.66
N SER A 66 27.32 -13.85 3.87
CA SER A 66 28.30 -14.03 4.95
C SER A 66 28.94 -15.43 4.96
N TYR A 67 28.41 -16.40 4.21
CA TYR A 67 28.91 -17.79 4.20
C TYR A 67 30.34 -17.89 3.63
N GLY A 68 30.69 -17.01 2.68
CA GLY A 68 31.99 -16.98 2.03
C GLY A 68 31.98 -17.50 0.59
N PRO A 69 33.13 -17.49 -0.10
CA PRO A 69 33.23 -17.63 -1.55
C PRO A 69 32.87 -19.02 -2.08
N THR A 70 32.74 -20.02 -1.21
CA THR A 70 32.42 -21.41 -1.58
C THR A 70 30.95 -21.59 -1.97
N LEU A 71 30.07 -20.69 -1.53
CA LEU A 71 28.65 -20.72 -1.85
C LEU A 71 28.34 -19.65 -2.89
N THR A 72 28.02 -20.07 -4.11
CA THR A 72 27.47 -19.16 -5.11
C THR A 72 26.08 -18.72 -4.69
N VAL A 73 25.90 -17.43 -4.41
CA VAL A 73 24.60 -16.88 -4.05
C VAL A 73 23.76 -16.69 -5.32
N PRO A 74 22.54 -17.26 -5.40
CA PRO A 74 21.64 -17.03 -6.53
C PRO A 74 21.22 -15.57 -6.68
N HIS A 75 20.67 -15.21 -7.83
CA HIS A 75 20.10 -13.88 -8.01
C HIS A 75 18.94 -13.66 -7.03
N PHE A 76 18.75 -12.43 -6.54
CA PHE A 76 17.73 -12.11 -5.53
C PHE A 76 16.32 -12.57 -5.95
N ASN A 77 15.97 -12.38 -7.23
CA ASN A 77 14.67 -12.81 -7.75
C ASN A 77 14.47 -14.33 -7.67
N ASP A 78 15.51 -15.12 -7.92
CA ASP A 78 15.42 -16.59 -7.86
C ASP A 78 15.16 -17.05 -6.42
N ILE A 79 15.78 -16.37 -5.45
CA ILE A 79 15.54 -16.64 -4.03
C ILE A 79 14.12 -16.26 -3.65
N LEU A 80 13.64 -15.08 -4.03
CA LEU A 80 12.29 -14.66 -3.66
C LEU A 80 11.19 -15.42 -4.43
N ASP A 81 11.48 -15.95 -5.62
CA ASP A 81 10.61 -16.89 -6.33
C ASP A 81 10.48 -18.25 -5.63
N LEU A 82 11.50 -18.68 -4.87
CA LEU A 82 11.43 -19.88 -4.04
C LEU A 82 10.50 -19.70 -2.81
N TYR A 83 10.23 -18.45 -2.43
CA TYR A 83 9.43 -18.11 -1.25
C TYR A 83 8.33 -17.07 -1.58
N PRO A 84 7.36 -17.41 -2.43
CA PRO A 84 6.23 -16.52 -2.71
C PRO A 84 5.45 -16.14 -1.45
N GLU A 85 5.54 -16.94 -0.38
CA GLU A 85 4.93 -16.69 0.93
C GLU A 85 5.50 -15.45 1.65
N PHE A 86 6.66 -14.93 1.25
CA PHE A 86 7.13 -13.64 1.77
C PHE A 86 6.34 -12.47 1.20
N LEU A 87 5.64 -12.63 0.08
CA LEU A 87 4.72 -11.61 -0.43
C LEU A 87 3.38 -11.74 0.26
N ARG A 88 2.77 -10.60 0.58
CA ARG A 88 1.41 -10.60 1.11
C ARG A 88 0.45 -11.30 0.16
N TYR A 89 -0.39 -12.18 0.70
CA TYR A 89 -1.39 -12.88 -0.09
C TYR A 89 -2.24 -11.90 -0.91
N GLY A 90 -2.39 -12.17 -2.21
CA GLY A 90 -3.18 -11.33 -3.12
C GLY A 90 -2.56 -9.98 -3.51
N ILE A 91 -1.33 -9.65 -3.07
CA ILE A 91 -0.72 -8.35 -3.40
C ILE A 91 -0.43 -8.21 -4.89
N LEU A 92 0.06 -9.25 -5.56
CA LEU A 92 0.35 -9.20 -7.00
C LEU A 92 -0.91 -8.85 -7.83
N PRO A 93 -2.07 -9.51 -7.66
CA PRO A 93 -3.32 -9.07 -8.28
C PRO A 93 -3.71 -7.61 -8.02
N ILE A 94 -3.48 -7.10 -6.80
CA ILE A 94 -3.72 -5.69 -6.45
C ILE A 94 -2.81 -4.77 -7.26
N LEU A 95 -1.52 -5.07 -7.31
CA LEU A 95 -0.54 -4.28 -8.07
C LEU A 95 -0.83 -4.35 -9.59
N VAL A 96 -1.22 -5.50 -10.14
CA VAL A 96 -1.69 -5.64 -11.53
C VAL A 96 -2.92 -4.77 -11.81
N TYR A 97 -3.88 -4.71 -10.86
CA TYR A 97 -5.03 -3.82 -11.00
C TYR A 97 -4.59 -2.35 -11.03
N LEU A 98 -3.65 -1.95 -10.17
CA LEU A 98 -3.12 -0.58 -10.13
C LEU A 98 -2.34 -0.21 -11.39
N LEU A 99 -1.56 -1.12 -11.97
CA LEU A 99 -0.93 -0.93 -13.28
C LEU A 99 -1.97 -0.57 -14.34
N LYS A 100 -3.10 -1.29 -14.39
CA LYS A 100 -4.21 -1.01 -15.32
C LYS A 100 -4.90 0.34 -15.06
N LYS A 101 -4.73 0.93 -13.88
CA LYS A 101 -5.28 2.24 -13.49
C LYS A 101 -4.26 3.37 -13.53
N ARG A 102 -2.99 3.04 -13.75
CA ARG A 102 -1.90 4.02 -13.81
C ARG A 102 -2.18 5.04 -14.90
N SER A 103 -1.95 6.31 -14.57
CA SER A 103 -2.10 7.44 -15.48
C SER A 103 -1.33 8.63 -14.95
N THR A 104 -1.33 9.75 -15.68
CA THR A 104 -0.76 11.01 -15.18
C THR A 104 -1.41 11.51 -13.87
N LEU A 105 -2.62 11.02 -13.55
CA LEU A 105 -3.37 11.37 -12.35
C LEU A 105 -3.38 10.27 -11.27
N VAL A 106 -2.91 9.05 -11.55
CA VAL A 106 -2.90 7.94 -10.59
C VAL A 106 -1.52 7.33 -10.58
N ARG A 107 -0.79 7.53 -9.48
CA ARG A 107 0.58 7.12 -9.29
C ARG A 107 0.76 6.31 -8.01
N CYS A 108 1.74 5.42 -7.98
CA CYS A 108 2.01 4.53 -6.85
C CYS A 108 3.32 4.90 -6.17
N TYR A 109 3.36 4.78 -4.85
CA TYR A 109 4.50 5.16 -4.02
C TYR A 109 4.72 4.14 -2.92
N ILE A 110 5.97 4.03 -2.46
CA ILE A 110 6.28 3.38 -1.20
C ILE A 110 6.66 4.46 -0.20
N TYR A 111 6.11 4.40 1.00
CA TYR A 111 6.50 5.22 2.12
C TYR A 111 6.78 4.32 3.31
N THR A 112 8.06 4.05 3.58
CA THR A 112 8.48 3.04 4.55
C THR A 112 9.41 3.59 5.61
N ASN A 113 9.42 2.90 6.76
CA ASN A 113 10.39 3.09 7.83
C ASN A 113 11.39 1.92 7.91
N ASN A 114 11.44 1.05 6.91
CA ASN A 114 12.43 -0.01 6.82
C ASN A 114 13.85 0.58 6.97
N GLN A 115 14.65 -0.04 7.85
CA GLN A 115 16.03 0.37 8.15
C GLN A 115 17.04 -0.72 7.79
N CYS A 116 16.65 -1.73 7.01
CA CYS A 116 17.58 -2.71 6.47
C CYS A 116 18.57 -2.01 5.52
N SER A 117 19.62 -2.73 5.09
CA SER A 117 20.71 -2.22 4.27
C SER A 117 20.22 -1.34 3.11
N HIS A 118 20.36 -0.03 3.28
CA HIS A 118 19.92 0.97 2.31
C HIS A 118 21.06 1.30 1.33
N PRO A 119 20.78 1.49 0.02
CA PRO A 119 19.48 1.37 -0.65
C PRO A 119 19.17 -0.06 -1.15
N ASP A 120 20.17 -0.94 -1.12
CA ASP A 120 20.16 -2.20 -1.88
C ASP A 120 18.99 -3.12 -1.52
N TRP A 121 18.63 -3.24 -0.25
CA TRP A 121 17.54 -4.10 0.20
C TRP A 121 16.19 -3.69 -0.40
N ILE A 122 15.86 -2.40 -0.31
CA ILE A 122 14.59 -1.87 -0.82
C ILE A 122 14.59 -1.88 -2.34
N ASN A 123 15.74 -1.62 -2.97
CA ASN A 123 15.89 -1.73 -4.41
C ASN A 123 15.66 -3.17 -4.89
N ASN A 124 16.22 -4.17 -4.22
CA ASN A 124 16.01 -5.58 -4.54
C ASN A 124 14.52 -5.96 -4.49
N ILE A 125 13.80 -5.57 -3.42
CA ILE A 125 12.36 -5.87 -3.30
C ILE A 125 11.54 -5.15 -4.38
N THR A 126 11.82 -3.87 -4.64
CA THR A 126 11.04 -3.10 -5.63
C THR A 126 11.32 -3.54 -7.06
N GLN A 127 12.56 -3.90 -7.38
CA GLN A 127 12.92 -4.51 -8.66
C GLN A 127 12.27 -5.90 -8.82
N TYR A 128 12.19 -6.68 -7.75
CA TYR A 128 11.47 -7.95 -7.79
C TYR A 128 9.97 -7.75 -8.11
N PHE A 129 9.31 -6.74 -7.55
CA PHE A 129 7.93 -6.44 -7.96
C PHE A 129 7.81 -6.09 -9.46
N ASN A 130 8.74 -5.31 -10.01
CA ASN A 130 8.75 -5.02 -11.45
C ASN A 130 8.93 -6.31 -12.28
N TYR A 131 9.85 -7.17 -11.85
CA TYR A 131 10.08 -8.49 -12.43
C TYR A 131 8.81 -9.36 -12.42
N LYS A 132 8.13 -9.50 -11.27
CA LYS A 132 6.89 -10.30 -11.18
C LYS A 132 5.73 -9.73 -11.98
N LEU A 133 5.70 -8.42 -12.17
CA LEU A 133 4.68 -7.73 -12.96
C LEU A 133 5.02 -7.69 -14.45
N LEU A 134 6.21 -8.15 -14.85
CA LEU A 134 6.71 -8.14 -16.23
C LEU A 134 6.66 -6.74 -16.85
N VAL A 135 7.15 -5.75 -16.09
CA VAL A 135 7.20 -4.34 -16.53
C VAL A 135 8.63 -3.84 -16.56
N ASP A 136 8.97 -3.12 -17.63
CA ASP A 136 10.26 -2.43 -17.76
C ASP A 136 10.27 -1.12 -16.94
N GLU A 137 9.11 -0.48 -16.84
CA GLU A 137 8.93 0.78 -16.11
C GLU A 137 8.49 0.52 -14.66
N PRO A 138 9.19 1.09 -13.65
CA PRO A 138 8.88 0.86 -12.25
C PRO A 138 7.42 1.19 -11.90
N LEU A 139 6.74 0.27 -11.22
CA LEU A 139 5.37 0.51 -10.71
C LEU A 139 5.34 1.69 -9.74
N PHE A 140 6.28 1.70 -8.79
CA PHE A 140 6.38 2.72 -7.77
C PHE A 140 7.16 3.91 -8.30
N ASP A 141 6.48 5.04 -8.48
CA ASP A 141 7.04 6.27 -9.03
C ASP A 141 8.10 6.90 -8.11
N LYS A 142 7.99 6.68 -6.79
CA LYS A 142 9.03 7.01 -5.81
C LYS A 142 8.92 6.12 -4.57
N VAL A 143 10.08 5.73 -4.04
CA VAL A 143 10.24 5.15 -2.71
C VAL A 143 10.72 6.24 -1.76
N ILE A 144 10.04 6.40 -0.63
CA ILE A 144 10.40 7.30 0.46
C ILE A 144 10.88 6.43 1.61
N CYS A 145 12.20 6.46 1.86
CA CYS A 145 12.87 5.65 2.86
C CYS A 145 12.74 6.23 4.28
N ALA A 146 13.28 5.55 5.29
CA ALA A 146 13.38 6.03 6.66
C ALA A 146 14.00 7.45 6.74
N PHE A 147 13.65 8.24 7.75
CA PHE A 147 14.26 9.57 7.91
C PHE A 147 15.75 9.45 8.23
N LYS A 148 16.09 8.57 9.18
CA LYS A 148 17.47 8.27 9.55
C LYS A 148 17.71 6.77 9.67
N ILE A 149 18.93 6.35 9.37
CA ILE A 149 19.46 5.02 9.67
C ILE A 149 20.83 5.26 10.32
N ASN A 150 21.11 4.64 11.47
CA ASN A 150 22.37 4.83 12.20
C ASN A 150 22.75 6.32 12.43
N ASN A 151 21.76 7.16 12.76
CA ASN A 151 21.86 8.62 12.90
C ASN A 151 22.18 9.42 11.63
N GLU A 152 22.39 8.79 10.49
CA GLU A 152 22.57 9.46 9.19
C GLU A 152 21.22 9.75 8.54
N VAL A 153 21.06 10.93 7.97
CA VAL A 153 19.83 11.34 7.27
C VAL A 153 19.78 10.67 5.90
N ILE A 154 18.75 9.86 5.68
CA ILE A 154 18.56 9.09 4.44
C ILE A 154 17.60 9.83 3.51
N GLU A 155 16.41 10.20 3.99
CA GLU A 155 15.45 10.99 3.22
C GLU A 155 15.42 12.44 3.75
N PRO A 156 16.18 13.38 3.16
CA PRO A 156 16.39 14.73 3.71
C PRO A 156 15.14 15.61 3.71
N LYS A 157 14.10 15.22 2.96
CA LYS A 157 12.81 15.92 2.92
C LYS A 157 11.82 15.42 3.97
N ARG A 158 12.19 14.38 4.72
CA ARG A 158 11.49 13.99 5.96
C ARG A 158 12.02 14.81 7.12
N THR A 159 11.15 15.04 8.09
CA THR A 159 11.47 15.76 9.33
C THR A 159 11.52 14.84 10.55
N THR A 160 10.93 13.64 10.44
CA THR A 160 10.85 12.65 11.52
C THR A 160 10.76 11.21 11.01
N GLN A 161 11.02 10.26 11.92
CA GLN A 161 10.79 8.83 11.68
C GLN A 161 9.30 8.46 11.62
N ARG A 162 8.41 9.28 12.21
CA ARG A 162 6.97 9.08 12.03
C ARG A 162 6.59 9.37 10.58
N LYS A 163 5.59 8.66 10.05
CA LYS A 163 5.04 8.98 8.73
C LYS A 163 4.10 10.17 8.86
N LEU A 164 4.37 11.24 8.12
CA LEU A 164 3.59 12.48 8.13
C LEU A 164 3.11 12.80 6.71
N HIS A 165 1.89 13.30 6.60
CA HIS A 165 1.33 13.77 5.33
C HIS A 165 2.19 14.88 4.72
N SER A 166 2.68 15.82 5.54
CA SER A 166 3.56 16.91 5.09
C SER A 166 4.88 16.40 4.52
N ASP A 167 5.49 15.40 5.15
CA ASP A 167 6.75 14.80 4.69
C ASP A 167 6.52 14.06 3.37
N PHE A 168 5.43 13.29 3.25
CA PHE A 168 5.03 12.64 2.00
C PHE A 168 4.90 13.65 0.84
N ILE A 169 4.19 14.76 1.04
CA ILE A 169 4.02 15.81 0.03
C ILE A 169 5.37 16.43 -0.35
N SER A 170 6.21 16.75 0.64
CA SER A 170 7.56 17.30 0.43
C SER A 170 8.46 16.36 -0.37
N CYS A 171 8.47 15.07 -0.01
CA CYS A 171 9.27 14.04 -0.67
C CYS A 171 8.84 13.80 -2.11
N THR A 172 7.54 13.83 -2.39
CA THR A 172 6.99 13.51 -3.73
C THR A 172 6.81 14.73 -4.63
N LEU A 173 6.87 15.94 -4.07
CA LEU A 173 6.58 17.21 -4.76
C LEU A 173 5.17 17.24 -5.39
N LEU A 174 4.24 16.45 -4.85
CA LEU A 174 2.84 16.47 -5.29
C LEU A 174 2.13 17.72 -4.77
N PRO A 175 1.09 18.22 -5.47
CA PRO A 175 0.26 19.29 -4.94
C PRO A 175 -0.38 18.91 -3.61
N THR A 176 -0.52 19.86 -2.69
CA THR A 176 -1.16 19.64 -1.37
C THR A 176 -2.62 19.22 -1.45
N ASN A 177 -3.26 19.41 -2.61
CA ASN A 177 -4.64 18.99 -2.86
C ASN A 177 -4.75 17.55 -3.40
N THR A 178 -3.65 16.81 -3.46
CA THR A 178 -3.63 15.40 -3.87
C THR A 178 -4.54 14.56 -2.98
N GLU A 179 -5.27 13.63 -3.60
CA GLU A 179 -6.04 12.60 -2.89
C GLU A 179 -5.12 11.41 -2.65
N ILE A 180 -5.00 10.96 -1.39
CA ILE A 180 -4.07 9.90 -1.03
C ILE A 180 -4.86 8.69 -0.57
N CYS A 181 -4.53 7.52 -1.10
CA CYS A 181 -4.91 6.23 -0.53
C CYS A 181 -3.68 5.69 0.19
N PHE A 182 -3.69 5.73 1.52
CA PHE A 182 -2.54 5.34 2.33
C PHE A 182 -2.80 3.98 2.96
N ILE A 183 -1.92 3.03 2.69
CA ILE A 183 -2.07 1.62 3.04
C ILE A 183 -0.88 1.21 3.90
N ASP A 184 -1.13 0.95 5.17
CA ASP A 184 -0.09 0.70 6.17
C ASP A 184 -0.69 -0.13 7.31
N ASN A 185 -0.04 -1.21 7.73
CA ASN A 185 -0.51 -2.06 8.83
C ASN A 185 -0.50 -1.35 10.19
N THR A 186 0.27 -0.27 10.32
CA THR A 186 0.33 0.58 11.51
C THR A 186 -0.46 1.86 11.29
N TYR A 187 -1.28 2.28 12.26
CA TYR A 187 -1.95 3.57 12.20
C TYR A 187 -0.99 4.73 12.53
N TYR A 188 -0.84 5.66 11.60
CA TYR A 188 -0.06 6.89 11.77
C TYR A 188 -0.99 8.11 11.80
N TYR A 189 -1.21 8.68 12.98
CA TYR A 189 -2.04 9.88 13.16
C TYR A 189 -1.61 11.06 12.26
N GLY A 190 -0.31 11.20 11.98
CA GLY A 190 0.21 12.25 11.09
C GLY A 190 -0.17 12.09 9.62
N MET A 191 -0.73 10.94 9.22
CA MET A 191 -1.30 10.70 7.90
C MET A 191 -2.82 10.84 7.89
N ASP A 192 -3.48 10.93 9.06
CA ASP A 192 -4.93 11.09 9.13
C ASP A 192 -5.32 12.55 8.83
N THR A 193 -5.59 12.81 7.55
CA THR A 193 -5.99 14.13 7.06
C THR A 193 -7.22 14.02 6.19
N GLU A 194 -7.91 15.14 5.96
CA GLU A 194 -9.19 15.15 5.24
C GLU A 194 -9.14 14.49 3.84
N ARG A 195 -8.00 14.52 3.16
CA ARG A 195 -7.81 13.95 1.81
C ARG A 195 -7.02 12.64 1.78
N VAL A 196 -6.93 11.96 2.92
CA VAL A 196 -6.37 10.62 3.02
C VAL A 196 -7.50 9.62 3.24
N TYR A 197 -7.56 8.62 2.36
CA TYR A 197 -8.31 7.39 2.53
C TYR A 197 -7.32 6.39 3.11
N TYR A 198 -7.38 6.19 4.41
CA TYR A 198 -6.51 5.29 5.14
C TYR A 198 -7.08 3.88 5.10
N ILE A 199 -6.25 2.92 4.73
CA ILE A 199 -6.55 1.49 4.78
C ILE A 199 -5.50 0.85 5.68
N GLN A 200 -5.91 0.42 6.87
CA GLN A 200 -5.03 -0.28 7.80
C GLN A 200 -5.35 -1.77 7.79
N PRO A 201 -4.67 -2.57 6.95
CA PRO A 201 -4.82 -4.01 7.03
C PRO A 201 -4.12 -4.57 8.27
N ARG A 202 -4.52 -5.76 8.71
CA ARG A 202 -3.76 -6.50 9.72
C ARG A 202 -2.30 -6.73 9.27
N SER A 203 -1.35 -6.79 10.21
CA SER A 203 0.05 -7.07 9.85
C SER A 203 0.19 -8.43 9.18
N TYR A 204 0.92 -8.50 8.07
CA TYR A 204 1.17 -9.74 7.34
C TYR A 204 2.46 -10.42 7.80
N TYR A 205 2.36 -11.70 8.13
CA TYR A 205 3.50 -12.56 8.45
C TYR A 205 3.46 -13.78 7.54
N HIS A 206 4.61 -14.17 7.00
CA HIS A 206 4.70 -15.41 6.22
C HIS A 206 4.53 -16.62 7.14
N HIS A 207 4.09 -17.73 6.55
CA HIS A 207 3.74 -18.93 7.29
C HIS A 207 4.79 -20.04 7.23
N LEU A 208 6.00 -19.69 6.77
CA LEU A 208 7.12 -20.61 6.69
C LEU A 208 7.85 -20.74 8.02
N THR A 209 8.08 -21.98 8.44
CA THR A 209 9.04 -22.30 9.51
C THR A 209 10.47 -22.08 9.04
N THR A 210 11.38 -21.80 9.97
CA THR A 210 12.82 -21.66 9.65
C THR A 210 13.38 -22.91 8.97
N LYS A 211 12.91 -24.11 9.38
CA LYS A 211 13.28 -25.37 8.75
C LYS A 211 12.85 -25.42 7.28
N GLN A 212 11.61 -25.06 6.96
CA GLN A 212 11.13 -25.01 5.57
C GLN A 212 11.93 -24.02 4.72
N ILE A 213 12.29 -22.86 5.28
CA ILE A 213 13.11 -21.87 4.58
C ILE A 213 14.46 -22.51 4.23
N ILE A 214 15.16 -23.07 5.21
CA ILE A 214 16.50 -23.64 5.02
C ILE A 214 16.47 -24.85 4.07
N ASP A 215 15.56 -25.80 4.29
CA ASP A 215 15.50 -27.03 3.49
C ASP A 215 15.25 -26.71 2.02
N ARG A 216 14.25 -25.84 1.72
CA ARG A 216 13.96 -25.41 0.34
C ARG A 216 15.18 -24.79 -0.33
N TYR A 217 15.92 -23.93 0.38
CA TYR A 217 17.14 -23.31 -0.17
C TYR A 217 18.20 -24.36 -0.49
N VAL A 218 18.51 -25.24 0.47
CA VAL A 218 19.56 -26.25 0.35
C VAL A 218 19.24 -27.25 -0.76
N GLU A 219 17.99 -27.67 -0.86
CA GLU A 219 17.55 -28.59 -1.92
C GLU A 219 17.66 -27.97 -3.31
N THR A 220 17.30 -26.69 -3.43
CA THR A 220 17.21 -25.98 -4.72
C THR A 220 18.55 -25.46 -5.21
N PHE A 221 19.33 -24.82 -4.35
CA PHE A 221 20.49 -24.02 -4.77
C PHE A 221 21.85 -24.59 -4.33
N VAL A 222 21.90 -25.49 -3.34
CA VAL A 222 23.17 -26.05 -2.87
C VAL A 222 23.55 -27.27 -3.71
N SER A 223 24.67 -27.14 -4.44
CA SER A 223 25.26 -28.22 -5.23
C SER A 223 25.44 -29.51 -4.41
N SER A 224 25.25 -30.67 -5.04
CA SER A 224 25.52 -31.97 -4.44
C SER A 224 27.00 -32.18 -4.07
N THR A 225 27.91 -31.40 -4.66
CA THR A 225 29.34 -31.42 -4.32
C THR A 225 29.68 -30.69 -3.02
N LEU A 226 28.77 -29.84 -2.52
CA LEU A 226 28.92 -29.18 -1.23
C LEU A 226 28.28 -30.01 -0.12
N ASN A 227 28.82 -29.89 1.09
CA ASN A 227 28.21 -30.51 2.26
C ASN A 227 26.92 -29.76 2.63
N ARG A 228 25.79 -30.25 2.11
CA ARG A 228 24.44 -29.70 2.35
C ARG A 228 24.10 -29.60 3.84
N GLN A 229 24.53 -30.56 4.65
CA GLN A 229 24.29 -30.52 6.09
C GLN A 229 25.04 -29.35 6.74
N ALA A 230 26.29 -29.13 6.37
CA ALA A 230 27.08 -28.00 6.89
C ALA A 230 26.46 -26.65 6.52
N VAL A 231 25.94 -26.49 5.30
CA VAL A 231 25.22 -25.28 4.89
C VAL A 231 23.93 -25.11 5.71
N SER A 232 23.15 -26.18 5.88
CA SER A 232 21.93 -26.18 6.69
C SER A 232 22.20 -25.78 8.14
N ASP A 233 23.21 -26.38 8.77
CA ASP A 233 23.59 -26.10 10.16
C ASP A 233 24.06 -24.65 10.33
N TYR A 234 24.84 -24.13 9.38
CA TYR A 234 25.24 -22.72 9.37
C TYR A 234 24.03 -21.79 9.28
N LEU A 235 23.12 -22.03 8.32
CA LEU A 235 21.95 -21.18 8.14
C LEU A 235 21.08 -21.19 9.40
N LEU A 236 20.84 -22.37 9.97
CA LEU A 236 20.08 -22.52 11.21
C LEU A 236 20.73 -21.75 12.36
N ASN A 237 22.06 -21.83 12.50
CA ASN A 237 22.78 -21.06 13.51
C ASN A 237 22.67 -19.56 13.26
N PHE A 238 22.77 -19.11 12.01
CA PHE A 238 22.60 -17.70 11.66
C PHE A 238 21.22 -17.17 12.06
N PHE A 239 20.14 -17.89 11.72
CA PHE A 239 18.77 -17.56 12.16
C PHE A 239 18.65 -17.52 13.70
N LYS A 240 19.25 -18.48 14.42
CA LYS A 240 19.29 -18.48 15.90
C LYS A 240 19.98 -17.24 16.45
N THR A 241 21.12 -16.83 15.89
CA THR A 241 21.86 -15.64 16.35
C THR A 241 21.09 -14.34 16.14
N GLN A 242 20.19 -14.29 15.16
CA GLN A 242 19.27 -13.17 14.92
C GLN A 242 18.02 -13.24 15.81
N GLY A 243 17.87 -14.25 16.67
CA GLY A 243 16.70 -14.42 17.53
C GLY A 243 15.43 -14.81 16.78
N ARG A 244 15.54 -15.37 15.56
CA ARG A 244 14.41 -15.70 14.69
C ARG A 244 14.35 -17.19 14.43
N ILE A 245 13.58 -17.90 15.26
CA ILE A 245 13.26 -19.33 15.07
C ILE A 245 11.74 -19.48 15.05
N LEU A 246 11.21 -19.76 13.87
CA LEU A 246 9.80 -20.04 13.64
C LEU A 246 9.63 -21.55 13.51
N SER A 247 8.81 -22.12 14.37
CA SER A 247 8.59 -23.58 14.45
C SER A 247 7.14 -23.99 14.27
N GLU A 248 6.23 -23.03 14.23
CA GLU A 248 4.79 -23.27 14.14
C GLU A 248 4.30 -23.13 12.71
N ASN A 249 3.41 -24.04 12.32
CA ASN A 249 2.65 -23.93 11.08
C ASN A 249 1.45 -23.01 11.31
N PRO A 250 0.98 -22.32 10.27
CA PRO A 250 -0.19 -21.48 10.38
C PRO A 250 -1.43 -22.30 10.71
N SER A 251 -2.32 -21.71 11.49
CA SER A 251 -3.68 -22.20 11.64
C SER A 251 -4.49 -21.96 10.36
N PHE A 252 -5.49 -22.81 10.12
CA PHE A 252 -6.44 -22.60 9.02
C PHE A 252 -7.09 -21.21 9.07
N LYS A 253 -7.36 -20.71 10.27
CA LYS A 253 -7.96 -19.39 10.49
C LYS A 253 -7.03 -18.25 10.04
N GLU A 254 -5.72 -18.36 10.23
CA GLU A 254 -4.75 -17.36 9.76
C GLU A 254 -4.71 -17.30 8.23
N LEU A 255 -4.70 -18.46 7.58
CA LEU A 255 -4.76 -18.54 6.10
C LEU A 255 -6.07 -17.94 5.56
N GLU A 256 -7.20 -18.23 6.21
CA GLU A 256 -8.50 -17.66 5.83
C GLU A 256 -8.52 -16.13 6.04
N THR A 257 -7.93 -15.66 7.13
CA THR A 257 -7.79 -14.22 7.44
C THR A 257 -7.03 -13.51 6.31
N ASP A 258 -5.90 -14.06 5.84
CA ASP A 258 -5.12 -13.46 4.76
C ASP A 258 -5.92 -13.30 3.45
N ILE A 259 -6.78 -14.27 3.14
CA ILE A 259 -7.68 -14.21 1.98
C ILE A 259 -8.66 -13.04 2.13
N TYR A 260 -9.33 -12.91 3.27
CA TYR A 260 -10.29 -11.82 3.50
C TYR A 260 -9.61 -10.45 3.53
N VAL A 261 -8.43 -10.34 4.13
CA VAL A 261 -7.65 -9.09 4.13
C VAL A 261 -7.31 -8.68 2.70
N ALA A 262 -6.84 -9.60 1.86
CA ALA A 262 -6.55 -9.31 0.45
C ALA A 262 -7.79 -8.84 -0.33
N GLN A 263 -8.94 -9.49 -0.12
CA GLN A 263 -10.21 -9.09 -0.73
C GLN A 263 -10.64 -7.68 -0.29
N LYS A 264 -10.53 -7.37 1.00
CA LYS A 264 -10.86 -6.05 1.56
C LYS A 264 -9.91 -4.97 1.08
N LEU A 265 -8.60 -5.23 1.03
CA LEU A 265 -7.61 -4.33 0.43
C LEU A 265 -7.98 -3.98 -1.01
N MET A 266 -8.22 -4.99 -1.85
CA MET A 266 -8.65 -4.78 -3.24
C MET A 266 -9.96 -3.98 -3.32
N TYR A 267 -10.95 -4.28 -2.47
CA TYR A 267 -12.22 -3.57 -2.42
C TYR A 267 -12.03 -2.08 -2.09
N HIS A 268 -11.31 -1.74 -1.02
CA HIS A 268 -11.14 -0.36 -0.59
C HIS A 268 -10.23 0.44 -1.53
N ILE A 269 -9.24 -0.18 -2.17
CA ILE A 269 -8.47 0.46 -3.24
C ILE A 269 -9.38 0.81 -4.43
N LYS A 270 -10.27 -0.10 -4.84
CA LYS A 270 -11.27 0.16 -5.89
C LYS A 270 -12.25 1.26 -5.47
N ASP A 271 -12.71 1.24 -4.22
CA ASP A 271 -13.60 2.24 -3.65
C ASP A 271 -12.96 3.63 -3.65
N PHE A 272 -11.69 3.75 -3.23
CA PHE A 272 -10.95 5.01 -3.33
C PHE A 272 -10.93 5.55 -4.77
N ILE A 273 -10.58 4.72 -5.75
CA ILE A 273 -10.55 5.13 -7.17
C ILE A 273 -11.95 5.52 -7.64
N TYR A 274 -12.99 4.82 -7.19
CA TYR A 274 -14.38 5.10 -7.54
C TYR A 274 -14.89 6.42 -6.94
N LEU A 275 -14.72 6.62 -5.63
CA LEU A 275 -15.18 7.81 -4.92
C LEU A 275 -14.49 9.10 -5.36
N THR A 276 -13.29 8.95 -5.92
CA THR A 276 -12.50 10.06 -6.43
C THR A 276 -12.65 10.29 -7.95
N ASN A 277 -13.54 9.52 -8.60
CA ASN A 277 -13.95 9.80 -9.97
C ASN A 277 -14.83 11.05 -10.04
N ILE A 278 -14.62 11.83 -11.09
CA ILE A 278 -15.43 13.03 -11.32
C ILE A 278 -16.83 12.65 -11.74
N ARG A 279 -17.80 13.23 -11.05
CA ARG A 279 -19.18 13.19 -11.53
C ARG A 279 -19.33 14.21 -12.65
N LYS A 280 -19.85 13.76 -13.80
CA LYS A 280 -20.28 14.68 -14.85
C LYS A 280 -21.30 15.65 -14.24
N SER A 281 -21.08 16.95 -14.40
CA SER A 281 -22.07 17.95 -14.04
C SER A 281 -23.37 17.58 -14.74
N ARG A 282 -24.46 17.37 -13.99
CA ARG A 282 -25.78 17.24 -14.58
C ARG A 282 -26.08 18.58 -15.24
N THR A 283 -26.05 18.63 -16.57
CA THR A 283 -26.48 19.82 -17.31
C THR A 283 -27.91 20.11 -16.88
N LYS A 284 -28.13 21.18 -16.11
CA LYS A 284 -29.48 21.65 -15.84
C LYS A 284 -30.08 22.01 -17.19
N LYS A 285 -31.21 21.41 -17.55
CA LYS A 285 -31.96 21.78 -18.76
C LYS A 285 -32.12 23.30 -18.72
N ALA A 286 -31.54 24.01 -19.69
CA ALA A 286 -31.69 25.46 -19.76
C ALA A 286 -33.20 25.74 -19.75
N ARG A 287 -33.69 26.43 -18.72
CA ARG A 287 -35.06 26.94 -18.76
C ARG A 287 -35.08 27.92 -19.93
N LEU A 288 -35.66 27.51 -21.06
CA LEU A 288 -35.98 28.43 -22.14
C LEU A 288 -36.77 29.57 -21.50
N LYS A 289 -36.21 30.78 -21.52
CA LYS A 289 -36.97 31.98 -21.18
C LYS A 289 -37.97 32.16 -22.34
N ILE A 290 -39.09 31.45 -22.28
CA ILE A 290 -40.24 31.75 -23.12
C ILE A 290 -40.61 33.19 -22.74
N GLY A 291 -40.44 34.10 -23.68
CA GLY A 291 -40.51 35.54 -23.43
C GLY A 291 -41.79 35.93 -22.71
N ARG A 292 -41.70 36.89 -21.79
CA ARG A 292 -42.89 37.60 -21.31
C ARG A 292 -43.42 38.41 -22.49
N VAL A 293 -44.44 37.89 -23.17
CA VAL A 293 -45.20 38.67 -24.16
C VAL A 293 -46.05 39.66 -23.38
N THR A 294 -45.53 40.87 -23.16
CA THR A 294 -46.37 42.01 -22.76
C THR A 294 -47.27 42.38 -23.93
N ARG A 295 -48.56 41.98 -23.87
CA ARG A 295 -49.59 42.51 -24.77
C ARG A 295 -49.72 44.02 -24.50
N LYS A 296 -49.28 44.88 -25.43
CA LYS A 296 -49.69 46.29 -25.45
C LYS A 296 -51.20 46.33 -25.69
N LYS A 297 -51.98 46.80 -24.71
CA LYS A 297 -53.36 47.24 -24.92
C LYS A 297 -53.31 48.54 -25.71
N TRP A 298 -53.83 48.55 -26.94
CA TRP A 298 -54.18 49.78 -27.62
C TRP A 298 -55.54 50.24 -27.07
N SER A 299 -55.55 51.39 -26.41
CA SER A 299 -56.77 52.12 -26.10
C SER A 299 -57.27 52.77 -27.38
N ILE A 300 -58.44 52.34 -27.85
CA ILE A 300 -59.19 53.03 -28.89
C ILE A 300 -59.86 54.22 -28.19
N ASN A 301 -59.44 55.43 -28.54
CA ASN A 301 -60.20 56.63 -28.18
C ASN A 301 -61.37 56.75 -29.16
N VAL A 302 -62.57 56.88 -28.59
CA VAL A 302 -63.84 57.16 -29.27
C VAL A 302 -63.81 58.57 -29.84
#